data_AF-A0A1X7UBQ1-F1
#
_entry.id   AF-A0A1X7UBQ1-F1
#
_cell.length_a   1.000
_cell.length_b   1.000
_cell.length_c   1.000
_cell.angle_alpha   90.00
_cell.angle_beta   90.00
_cell.angle_gamma   90.00
#
_symmetry.space_group_name_H-M   'P 1'
#
loop_
_entity.id
_entity.type
_entity.pdbx_description
1 polymer ?
#
loop_
_entity_poly.entity_id
_entity_poly.type
_entity_poly.pdbx_seq_one_letter_code
_entity_poly.pdbx_strand_id
1 'polypeptide(L)'
;MATKTTSCSSSLSLLSSPLTIDQLIDVFNLLKRCGFPQTRWHELGLTLGLHKNTLDAIERNYSGDVSRCLMECFSKWLSRADNVDSKGGATFDSLSDALKSLNENAVADKLDHEKRNTVLAIEIFNTHHPLLSQSLSDPVNVAIVLQREGVITGQVLASVESASPSVPNQREVLLAAILVAIQSKYSLLQTFASVLCKFTDNVKLGIVIQTNYDKQFSITADEFINIKMEQNSSTGTITSSSPHTPTAPT
;
A
#
# COMPACT_ATOMS: atom_id res chain seq x y z
N MET A 1 2.52 23.40 27.11
CA MET A 1 1.84 23.70 25.82
C MET A 1 2.10 22.50 24.90
N ALA A 2 1.11 21.62 24.76
CA ALA A 2 1.25 20.39 23.99
C ALA A 2 0.95 20.66 22.50
N THR A 3 1.93 20.46 21.63
CA THR A 3 1.78 20.65 20.20
C THR A 3 1.29 19.38 19.51
N LYS A 4 0.05 19.48 19.01
CA LYS A 4 -0.51 18.88 17.77
C LYS A 4 -0.30 17.39 17.50
N THR A 5 -1.33 16.61 17.81
CA THR A 5 -1.63 15.27 17.25
C THR A 5 -2.44 15.34 15.93
N THR A 6 -2.51 16.51 15.29
CA THR A 6 -3.42 16.74 14.15
C THR A 6 -2.99 16.06 12.86
N SER A 7 -1.70 15.73 12.70
CA SER A 7 -1.14 15.11 11.47
C SER A 7 -1.65 13.68 11.24
N CYS A 8 -1.76 12.89 12.31
CA CYS A 8 -2.09 11.47 12.22
C CYS A 8 -3.54 11.24 11.74
N SER A 9 -4.47 12.10 12.13
CA SER A 9 -5.89 11.97 11.78
C SER A 9 -6.17 12.21 10.30
N SER A 10 -5.45 13.16 9.66
CA SER A 10 -5.60 13.46 8.23
C SER A 10 -5.05 12.32 7.37
N SER A 11 -3.93 11.73 7.77
CA SER A 11 -3.31 10.63 7.01
C SER A 11 -4.06 9.30 7.16
N LEU A 12 -4.74 9.08 8.29
CA LEU A 12 -5.66 7.93 8.47
C LEU A 12 -6.91 8.05 7.58
N SER A 13 -7.43 9.27 7.35
CA SER A 13 -8.58 9.47 6.44
C SER A 13 -8.29 9.14 4.97
N LEU A 14 -7.01 9.14 4.55
CA LEU A 14 -6.60 8.72 3.21
C LEU A 14 -6.75 7.20 3.00
N LEU A 15 -6.74 6.39 4.07
CA LEU A 15 -6.83 4.93 3.97
C LEU A 15 -8.26 4.42 3.79
N SER A 16 -9.25 5.11 4.38
CA SER A 16 -10.67 4.81 4.19
C SER A 16 -11.31 5.62 3.05
N SER A 17 -10.51 6.34 2.27
CA SER A 17 -10.99 7.04 1.08
C SER A 17 -11.41 6.02 0.00
N PRO A 18 -12.50 6.27 -0.73
CA PRO A 18 -12.90 5.43 -1.85
C PRO A 18 -11.79 5.35 -2.90
N LEU A 19 -11.49 4.13 -3.32
CA LEU A 19 -10.60 3.86 -4.43
C LEU A 19 -11.33 4.07 -5.76
N THR A 20 -10.60 4.52 -6.76
CA THR A 20 -11.12 4.77 -8.11
C THR A 20 -10.48 3.84 -9.13
N ILE A 21 -11.07 3.79 -10.33
CA ILE A 21 -10.55 2.98 -11.44
C ILE A 21 -9.11 3.34 -11.82
N ASP A 22 -8.67 4.57 -11.57
CA ASP A 22 -7.31 5.04 -11.85
C ASP A 22 -6.26 4.29 -11.01
N GLN A 23 -6.66 3.72 -9.88
CA GLN A 23 -5.79 2.97 -8.97
C GLN A 23 -5.77 1.46 -9.27
N LEU A 24 -6.41 1.01 -10.35
CA LEU A 24 -6.50 -0.41 -10.71
C LEU A 24 -5.14 -1.11 -10.72
N ILE A 25 -4.16 -0.50 -11.39
CA ILE A 25 -2.83 -1.08 -11.52
C ILE A 25 -2.10 -1.12 -10.16
N ASP A 26 -2.26 -0.09 -9.33
CA ASP A 26 -1.65 -0.04 -8.00
C ASP A 26 -2.24 -1.10 -7.07
N VAL A 27 -3.57 -1.24 -7.03
CA VAL A 27 -4.25 -2.27 -6.23
C VAL A 27 -3.84 -3.66 -6.70
N PHE A 28 -3.83 -3.91 -8.01
CA PHE A 28 -3.44 -5.19 -8.58
C PHE A 28 -1.99 -5.57 -8.22
N ASN A 29 -1.05 -4.64 -8.41
CA ASN A 29 0.36 -4.86 -8.10
C ASN A 29 0.61 -5.00 -6.61
N LEU A 30 -0.11 -4.26 -5.77
CA LEU A 30 -0.05 -4.38 -4.32
C LEU A 30 -0.52 -5.76 -3.87
N LEU A 31 -1.67 -6.24 -4.37
CA LEU A 31 -2.17 -7.55 -3.97
C LEU A 31 -1.24 -8.68 -4.43
N LYS A 32 -0.66 -8.56 -5.64
CA LYS A 32 0.39 -9.46 -6.13
C LYS A 32 1.62 -9.46 -5.21
N ARG A 33 2.06 -8.29 -4.74
CA ARG A 33 3.17 -8.15 -3.78
C ARG A 33 2.81 -8.72 -2.41
N CYS A 34 1.55 -8.64 -2.01
CA CYS A 34 1.04 -9.27 -0.79
C CYS A 34 1.02 -10.81 -0.89
N GLY A 35 1.19 -11.38 -2.09
CA GLY A 35 1.30 -12.83 -2.30
C GLY A 35 -0.05 -13.51 -2.50
N PHE A 36 -1.10 -12.76 -2.86
CA PHE A 36 -2.41 -13.35 -3.10
C PHE A 36 -2.40 -14.36 -4.26
N PRO A 37 -2.99 -15.54 -4.09
CA PRO A 37 -3.13 -16.52 -5.16
C PRO A 37 -4.16 -16.04 -6.19
N GLN A 38 -3.69 -15.56 -7.35
CA GLN A 38 -4.56 -14.99 -8.39
C GLN A 38 -5.65 -15.97 -8.88
N THR A 39 -5.44 -17.28 -8.74
CA THR A 39 -6.45 -18.30 -9.08
C THR A 39 -7.74 -18.18 -8.25
N ARG A 40 -7.69 -17.54 -7.07
CA ARG A 40 -8.85 -17.30 -6.20
C ARG A 40 -9.60 -16.01 -6.52
N TRP A 41 -9.34 -15.38 -7.66
CA TRP A 41 -9.99 -14.11 -8.05
C TRP A 41 -11.52 -14.19 -8.07
N HIS A 42 -12.09 -15.35 -8.44
CA HIS A 42 -13.55 -15.52 -8.50
C HIS A 42 -14.17 -15.48 -7.11
N GLU A 43 -13.60 -16.23 -6.15
CA GLU A 43 -14.01 -16.21 -4.74
C GLU A 43 -13.85 -14.81 -4.14
N LEU A 44 -12.75 -14.11 -4.46
CA LEU A 44 -12.52 -12.74 -4.02
C LEU A 44 -13.55 -11.77 -4.60
N GLY A 45 -13.89 -11.90 -5.88
CA GLY A 45 -14.92 -11.08 -6.50
C GLY A 45 -16.27 -11.23 -5.80
N LEU A 46 -16.66 -12.45 -5.43
CA LEU A 46 -17.89 -12.72 -4.70
C LEU A 46 -17.89 -12.07 -3.31
N THR A 47 -16.79 -12.18 -2.55
CA THR A 47 -16.69 -11.58 -1.22
C THR A 47 -16.68 -10.06 -1.26
N LEU A 48 -16.09 -9.47 -2.32
CA LEU A 48 -16.13 -8.04 -2.63
C LEU A 48 -17.51 -7.54 -3.11
N GLY A 49 -18.49 -8.43 -3.32
CA GLY A 49 -19.86 -8.05 -3.66
C GLY A 49 -20.17 -8.07 -5.17
N LEU A 50 -19.28 -8.60 -6.01
CA LEU A 50 -19.60 -8.86 -7.40
C LEU A 50 -20.55 -10.07 -7.52
N HIS A 51 -21.48 -10.01 -8.47
CA HIS A 51 -22.40 -11.11 -8.70
C HIS A 51 -21.72 -12.22 -9.51
N LYS A 52 -22.20 -13.46 -9.32
CA LYS A 52 -21.70 -14.64 -10.04
C LYS A 52 -21.77 -14.46 -11.56
N ASN A 53 -22.85 -13.91 -12.09
CA ASN A 53 -22.99 -13.66 -13.53
C ASN A 53 -21.93 -12.69 -14.07
N THR A 54 -21.55 -11.65 -13.30
CA THR A 54 -20.47 -10.72 -13.64
C THR A 54 -19.13 -11.45 -13.73
N LEU A 55 -18.83 -12.30 -12.73
CA LEU A 55 -17.59 -13.06 -12.69
C LEU A 55 -17.53 -14.14 -13.79
N ASP A 56 -18.61 -14.88 -14.00
CA ASP A 56 -18.70 -15.88 -15.06
C ASP A 56 -18.55 -15.23 -16.46
N ALA A 57 -19.00 -13.98 -16.64
CA ALA A 57 -18.77 -13.23 -17.87
C ALA A 57 -17.29 -12.84 -18.05
N ILE A 58 -16.61 -12.43 -16.97
CA ILE A 58 -15.15 -12.17 -16.99
C ILE A 58 -14.39 -13.45 -17.38
N GLU A 59 -14.72 -14.58 -16.75
CA GLU A 59 -14.08 -15.86 -17.00
C GLU A 59 -14.23 -16.32 -18.46
N ARG A 60 -15.41 -16.15 -19.05
CA ARG A 60 -15.65 -16.47 -20.47
C ARG A 60 -14.86 -15.56 -21.41
N ASN A 61 -14.76 -14.27 -21.11
CA ASN A 61 -14.10 -13.29 -21.98
C ASN A 61 -12.57 -13.43 -21.96
N TYR A 62 -12.01 -13.88 -20.84
CA TYR A 62 -10.56 -13.97 -20.60
C TYR A 62 -10.14 -15.38 -20.18
N SER A 63 -10.79 -16.39 -20.75
CA SER A 63 -10.57 -17.79 -20.42
C SER A 63 -9.09 -18.18 -20.51
N GLY A 64 -8.56 -18.75 -19.42
CA GLY A 64 -7.15 -19.18 -19.35
C GLY A 64 -6.17 -18.08 -18.92
N ASP A 65 -6.57 -16.80 -18.91
CA ASP A 65 -5.75 -15.69 -18.42
C ASP A 65 -6.19 -15.25 -17.02
N VAL A 66 -5.73 -15.99 -16.01
CA VAL A 66 -6.04 -15.75 -14.59
C VAL A 66 -5.67 -14.32 -14.15
N SER A 67 -4.54 -13.81 -14.65
CA SER A 67 -4.07 -12.46 -14.31
C SER A 67 -5.04 -11.40 -14.84
N ARG A 68 -5.51 -11.57 -16.08
CA ARG A 68 -6.48 -10.67 -16.68
C ARG A 68 -7.85 -10.78 -16.02
N CYS A 69 -8.29 -11.99 -15.66
CA CYS A 69 -9.53 -12.16 -14.89
C CYS A 69 -9.49 -11.41 -13.55
N LEU A 70 -8.40 -11.52 -12.79
CA LEU A 70 -8.23 -10.77 -11.54
C LEU A 70 -8.23 -9.24 -11.77
N MET A 71 -7.55 -8.77 -12.82
CA MET A 71 -7.52 -7.35 -13.16
C MET A 71 -8.92 -6.82 -13.50
N GLU A 72 -9.71 -7.59 -14.25
CA GLU A 72 -11.09 -7.21 -14.62
C GLU A 72 -12.05 -7.31 -13.43
N CYS A 73 -11.85 -8.27 -12.54
CA CYS A 73 -12.53 -8.35 -11.25
C CYS A 73 -12.31 -7.06 -10.45
N PHE A 74 -11.07 -6.60 -10.34
CA PHE A 74 -10.78 -5.32 -9.70
C PHE A 74 -11.35 -4.13 -10.45
N SER A 75 -11.34 -4.13 -11.78
CA SER A 75 -11.98 -3.07 -12.57
C SER A 75 -13.46 -2.93 -12.22
N LYS A 76 -14.20 -4.06 -12.11
CA LYS A 76 -15.60 -4.07 -11.69
C LYS A 76 -15.79 -3.62 -10.25
N TRP A 77 -14.94 -4.07 -9.34
CA TRP A 77 -14.99 -3.67 -7.94
C TRP A 77 -14.72 -2.17 -7.75
N LEU A 78 -13.67 -1.62 -8.38
CA LEU A 78 -13.33 -0.19 -8.34
C LEU A 78 -14.37 0.70 -9.03
N SER A 79 -15.09 0.15 -10.01
CA SER A 79 -16.24 0.80 -10.64
C SER A 79 -17.53 0.70 -9.81
N ARG A 80 -17.46 0.11 -8.60
CA ARG A 80 -18.58 -0.07 -7.67
C ARG A 80 -19.77 -0.82 -8.30
N ALA A 81 -19.48 -1.84 -9.12
CA ALA A 81 -20.51 -2.66 -9.74
C ALA A 81 -21.30 -3.49 -8.70
N ASP A 82 -22.46 -4.00 -9.12
CA ASP A 82 -23.23 -4.99 -8.36
C ASP A 82 -23.50 -4.57 -6.90
N ASN A 83 -23.11 -5.40 -5.93
CA ASN A 83 -23.35 -5.20 -4.50
C ASN A 83 -22.11 -4.68 -3.75
N VAL A 84 -21.11 -4.13 -4.44
CA VAL A 84 -19.86 -3.65 -3.83
C VAL A 84 -20.12 -2.65 -2.69
N ASP A 85 -21.08 -1.76 -2.86
CA ASP A 85 -21.41 -0.75 -1.86
C ASP A 85 -21.99 -1.34 -0.58
N SER A 86 -22.75 -2.44 -0.70
CA SER A 86 -23.24 -3.20 0.47
C SER A 86 -22.14 -3.97 1.20
N LYS A 87 -20.95 -4.10 0.60
CA LYS A 87 -19.76 -4.75 1.15
C LYS A 87 -18.70 -3.75 1.65
N GLY A 88 -19.09 -2.49 1.85
CA GLY A 88 -18.19 -1.44 2.34
C GLY A 88 -17.56 -0.59 1.23
N GLY A 89 -17.95 -0.79 -0.02
CA GLY A 89 -17.47 -0.03 -1.18
C GLY A 89 -16.11 -0.50 -1.69
N ALA A 90 -15.49 0.30 -2.56
CA ALA A 90 -14.15 0.04 -3.06
C ALA A 90 -13.11 0.70 -2.17
N THR A 91 -12.78 0.09 -1.02
CA THR A 91 -11.77 0.62 -0.07
C THR A 91 -10.74 -0.43 0.28
N PHE A 92 -9.56 -0.04 0.77
CA PHE A 92 -8.58 -1.00 1.26
C PHE A 92 -9.09 -1.80 2.46
N ASP A 93 -9.93 -1.19 3.30
CA ASP A 93 -10.58 -1.87 4.44
C ASP A 93 -11.48 -3.01 3.96
N SER A 94 -12.38 -2.74 3.00
CA SER A 94 -13.25 -3.78 2.41
C SER A 94 -12.47 -4.90 1.70
N LEU A 95 -11.33 -4.56 1.07
CA LEU A 95 -10.44 -5.56 0.47
C LEU A 95 -9.78 -6.43 1.54
N SER A 96 -9.30 -5.82 2.63
CA SER A 96 -8.72 -6.53 3.78
C SER A 96 -9.75 -7.47 4.42
N ASP A 97 -10.97 -7.01 4.64
CA ASP A 97 -12.07 -7.81 5.19
C ASP A 97 -12.48 -8.96 4.26
N ALA A 98 -12.51 -8.72 2.95
CA ALA A 98 -12.77 -9.77 1.96
C ALA A 98 -11.67 -10.85 1.96
N LEU A 99 -10.40 -10.45 2.08
CA LEU A 99 -9.27 -11.39 2.20
C LEU A 99 -9.34 -12.21 3.49
N LYS A 100 -9.64 -11.57 4.63
CA LYS A 100 -9.86 -12.24 5.91
C LYS A 100 -11.02 -13.25 5.83
N SER A 101 -12.12 -12.88 5.17
CA SER A 101 -13.27 -13.75 4.94
C SER A 101 -12.95 -14.97 4.06
N LEU A 102 -11.93 -14.87 3.19
CA LEU A 102 -11.40 -15.97 2.39
C LEU A 102 -10.35 -16.82 3.10
N ASN A 103 -10.09 -16.54 4.39
CA ASN A 103 -8.98 -17.09 5.17
C ASN A 103 -7.59 -16.75 4.64
N GLU A 104 -7.45 -15.72 3.79
CA GLU A 104 -6.18 -15.18 3.32
C GLU A 104 -5.59 -14.17 4.34
N ASN A 105 -5.58 -14.54 5.63
CA ASN A 105 -5.23 -13.64 6.74
C ASN A 105 -3.81 -13.06 6.58
N ALA A 106 -2.84 -13.87 6.14
CA ALA A 106 -1.48 -13.40 5.93
C ALA A 106 -1.37 -12.35 4.80
N VAL A 107 -2.21 -12.48 3.76
CA VAL A 107 -2.28 -11.50 2.67
C VAL A 107 -2.94 -10.21 3.17
N ALA A 108 -4.01 -10.32 3.96
CA ALA A 108 -4.69 -9.18 4.56
C ALA A 108 -3.79 -8.41 5.54
N ASP A 109 -3.09 -9.10 6.43
CA ASP A 109 -2.16 -8.47 7.38
C ASP A 109 -1.02 -7.73 6.65
N LYS A 110 -0.51 -8.34 5.57
CA LYS A 110 0.52 -7.71 4.74
C LYS A 110 -0.02 -6.50 3.97
N LEU A 111 -1.26 -6.56 3.50
CA LEU A 111 -1.95 -5.43 2.87
C LEU A 111 -2.10 -4.26 3.86
N ASP A 112 -2.59 -4.54 5.07
CA ASP A 112 -2.78 -3.57 6.15
C ASP A 112 -1.42 -2.92 6.52
N HIS A 113 -0.36 -3.71 6.58
CA HIS A 113 1.00 -3.23 6.83
C HIS A 113 1.54 -2.33 5.71
N GLU A 114 1.40 -2.73 4.44
CA GLU A 114 1.78 -1.93 3.28
C GLU A 114 1.06 -0.58 3.26
N LYS A 115 -0.23 -0.57 3.62
CA LYS A 115 -1.04 0.66 3.70
C LYS A 115 -0.56 1.58 4.80
N ARG A 116 -0.35 1.05 6.01
CA ARG A 116 0.20 1.80 7.13
C ARG A 116 1.55 2.42 6.79
N ASN A 117 2.45 1.64 6.19
CA ASN A 117 3.78 2.11 5.83
C ASN A 117 3.75 3.18 4.74
N THR A 118 2.81 3.08 3.79
CA THR A 118 2.59 4.12 2.77
C THR A 118 2.21 5.45 3.40
N VAL A 119 1.31 5.44 4.40
CA VAL A 119 0.94 6.64 5.15
C VAL A 119 2.14 7.26 5.86
N LEU A 120 2.95 6.45 6.55
CA LEU A 120 4.14 6.93 7.25
C LEU A 120 5.18 7.52 6.29
N ALA A 121 5.38 6.88 5.13
CA ALA A 121 6.30 7.40 4.12
C ALA A 121 5.81 8.74 3.55
N ILE A 122 4.51 8.88 3.25
CA ILE A 122 3.93 10.15 2.79
C ILE A 122 4.12 11.25 3.85
N GLU A 123 3.94 10.93 5.13
CA GLU A 123 4.15 11.90 6.22
C GLU A 123 5.61 12.37 6.31
N ILE A 124 6.57 11.45 6.19
CA ILE A 124 8.00 11.80 6.14
C ILE A 124 8.29 12.69 4.93
N PHE A 125 7.77 12.34 3.75
CA PHE A 125 7.96 13.12 2.54
C PHE A 125 7.38 14.53 2.69
N ASN A 126 6.15 14.65 3.19
CA ASN A 126 5.47 15.93 3.40
C ASN A 126 6.18 16.81 4.44
N THR A 127 6.78 16.21 5.47
CA THR A 127 7.60 16.92 6.47
C THR A 127 8.77 17.64 5.81
N HIS A 128 9.37 17.04 4.79
CA HIS A 128 10.55 17.59 4.08
C HIS A 128 10.21 18.31 2.77
N HIS A 129 8.96 18.23 2.31
CA HIS A 129 8.51 18.85 1.05
C HIS A 129 8.85 20.35 0.94
N PRO A 130 8.65 21.21 1.97
CA PRO A 130 8.97 22.63 1.85
C PRO A 130 10.46 22.90 1.58
N LEU A 131 11.35 22.09 2.14
CA LEU A 131 12.79 22.22 1.91
C LEU A 131 13.18 21.68 0.52
N LEU A 132 12.54 20.59 0.09
CA LEU A 132 12.74 20.03 -1.24
C LEU A 132 12.32 21.01 -2.34
N SER A 133 11.15 21.66 -2.21
CA SER A 133 10.68 22.63 -3.21
C SER A 133 11.56 23.89 -3.29
N GLN A 134 12.20 24.28 -2.19
CA GLN A 134 13.06 25.47 -2.12
C GLN A 134 14.52 25.22 -2.51
N SER A 135 15.07 24.03 -2.22
CA SER A 135 16.51 23.82 -2.24
C SER A 135 17.00 22.70 -3.16
N LEU A 136 16.11 21.93 -3.80
CA LEU A 136 16.52 20.85 -4.72
C LEU A 136 17.26 21.44 -5.93
N SER A 137 18.59 21.28 -5.95
CA SER A 137 19.44 22.14 -6.79
C SER A 137 19.41 21.79 -8.28
N ASP A 138 19.23 20.51 -8.64
CA ASP A 138 19.23 20.04 -10.03
C ASP A 138 18.12 18.99 -10.26
N PRO A 139 16.87 19.43 -10.50
CA PRO A 139 15.74 18.52 -10.61
C PRO A 139 15.84 17.58 -11.81
N VAL A 140 16.40 18.02 -12.94
CA VAL A 140 16.51 17.19 -14.16
C VAL A 140 17.51 16.06 -13.95
N ASN A 141 18.72 16.33 -13.45
CA ASN A 141 19.69 15.26 -13.21
C ASN A 141 19.23 14.31 -12.09
N VAL A 142 18.56 14.83 -11.06
CA VAL A 142 17.92 13.98 -10.04
C VAL A 142 16.86 13.07 -10.68
N ALA A 143 16.01 13.61 -11.57
CA ALA A 143 15.01 12.83 -12.29
C ALA A 143 15.65 11.73 -13.16
N ILE A 144 16.75 12.01 -13.87
CA ILE A 144 17.48 11.02 -14.67
C ILE A 144 17.93 9.84 -13.80
N VAL A 145 18.50 10.11 -12.62
CA VAL A 145 18.95 9.05 -11.71
C VAL A 145 17.75 8.30 -11.13
N LEU A 146 16.68 8.99 -10.75
CA LEU A 146 15.45 8.37 -10.25
C LEU A 146 14.78 7.46 -11.28
N GLN A 147 14.83 7.82 -12.56
CA GLN A 147 14.33 6.99 -13.65
C GLN A 147 15.13 5.68 -13.75
N ARG A 148 16.47 5.77 -13.67
CA ARG A 148 17.35 4.59 -13.70
C ARG A 148 17.13 3.66 -12.50
N GLU A 149 16.82 4.24 -11.34
CA GLU A 149 16.46 3.50 -10.12
C GLU A 149 15.00 3.00 -10.11
N GLY A 150 14.23 3.28 -11.17
CA GLY A 150 12.85 2.84 -11.32
C GLY A 150 11.84 3.55 -10.41
N VAL A 151 12.20 4.71 -9.84
CA VAL A 151 11.29 5.53 -9.01
C VAL A 151 10.28 6.28 -9.87
N ILE A 152 10.71 6.78 -11.04
CA ILE A 152 9.85 7.50 -11.99
C ILE A 152 9.94 6.88 -13.39
N THR A 153 8.95 7.14 -14.23
CA THR A 153 8.93 6.66 -15.63
C THR A 153 9.65 7.62 -16.58
N GLY A 154 9.96 7.18 -17.79
CA GLY A 154 10.51 8.07 -18.83
C GLY A 154 9.55 9.19 -19.25
N GLN A 155 8.24 8.96 -19.15
CA GLN A 155 7.25 10.01 -19.40
C GLN A 155 7.37 11.13 -18.36
N VAL A 156 7.56 10.78 -17.08
CA VAL A 156 7.76 11.78 -16.02
C VAL A 156 9.06 12.55 -16.24
N LEU A 157 10.16 11.88 -16.61
CA LEU A 157 11.42 12.55 -16.93
C LEU A 157 11.24 13.59 -18.05
N ALA A 158 10.58 13.21 -19.16
CA ALA A 158 10.30 14.12 -20.26
C ALA A 158 9.46 15.33 -19.81
N SER A 159 8.48 15.13 -18.92
CA SER A 159 7.70 16.22 -18.33
C SER A 159 8.57 17.17 -17.50
N VAL A 160 9.50 16.66 -16.69
CA VAL A 160 10.45 17.48 -15.92
C VAL A 160 11.37 18.27 -16.86
N GLU A 161 11.90 17.64 -17.91
CA GLU A 161 12.73 18.32 -18.91
C GLU A 161 11.97 19.44 -19.63
N SER A 162 10.70 19.19 -20.00
CA SER A 162 9.86 20.16 -20.71
C SER A 162 9.46 21.39 -19.86
N ALA A 163 9.53 21.31 -18.53
CA ALA A 163 9.27 22.43 -17.63
C ALA A 163 10.41 23.47 -17.58
N SER A 164 11.50 23.21 -18.32
CA SER A 164 12.63 24.13 -18.54
C SER A 164 12.17 25.46 -19.19
N PRO A 165 12.80 26.61 -18.86
CA PRO A 165 13.98 26.78 -17.99
C PRO A 165 13.63 27.06 -16.51
N SER A 166 12.37 26.90 -16.09
CA SER A 166 11.97 27.23 -14.72
C SER A 166 12.33 26.11 -13.75
N VAL A 167 13.46 26.24 -13.05
CA VAL A 167 13.87 25.30 -11.99
C VAL A 167 12.77 25.07 -10.94
N PRO A 168 12.04 26.10 -10.45
CA PRO A 168 10.91 25.87 -9.55
C PRO A 168 9.83 24.96 -10.15
N ASN A 169 9.47 25.14 -11.42
CA ASN A 169 8.47 24.29 -12.07
C ASN A 169 8.97 22.84 -12.21
N GLN A 170 10.25 22.67 -12.55
CA GLN A 170 10.87 21.33 -12.63
C GLN A 170 10.82 20.61 -11.28
N ARG A 171 11.06 21.33 -10.17
CA ARG A 171 10.94 20.78 -8.81
C ARG A 171 9.52 20.32 -8.51
N GLU A 172 8.53 21.17 -8.76
CA GLU A 172 7.13 20.85 -8.48
C GLU A 172 6.67 19.62 -9.26
N VAL A 173 6.99 19.54 -10.56
CA VAL A 173 6.66 18.36 -11.39
C VAL A 173 7.33 17.09 -10.85
N LEU A 174 8.62 17.17 -10.47
CA LEU A 174 9.36 16.03 -9.95
C LEU A 174 8.83 15.58 -8.58
N LEU A 175 8.58 16.51 -7.66
CA LEU A 175 8.11 16.21 -6.30
C LEU A 175 6.70 15.62 -6.32
N ALA A 176 5.82 16.13 -7.19
CA ALA A 176 4.51 15.52 -7.41
C ALA A 176 4.62 14.07 -7.91
N ALA A 177 5.53 13.80 -8.84
CA ALA A 177 5.75 12.45 -9.35
C ALA A 177 6.35 11.50 -8.30
N ILE A 178 7.26 11.98 -7.45
CA ILE A 178 7.81 11.20 -6.33
C ILE A 178 6.72 10.87 -5.32
N LEU A 179 5.82 11.81 -5.01
CA LEU A 179 4.70 11.56 -4.11
C LEU A 179 3.80 10.42 -4.65
N VAL A 180 3.49 10.45 -5.96
CA VAL A 180 2.73 9.37 -6.63
C VAL A 180 3.48 8.03 -6.56
N ALA A 181 4.80 8.04 -6.78
CA ALA A 181 5.61 6.83 -6.66
C ALA A 181 5.57 6.24 -5.23
N ILE A 182 5.67 7.08 -4.19
CA ILE A 182 5.59 6.68 -2.79
C ILE A 182 4.21 6.11 -2.46
N GLN A 183 3.13 6.70 -2.98
CA GLN A 183 1.75 6.20 -2.82
C GLN A 183 1.58 4.78 -3.38
N SER A 184 2.27 4.45 -4.48
CA SER A 184 2.27 3.10 -5.06
C SER A 184 3.15 2.11 -4.28
N LYS A 185 4.32 2.57 -3.81
CA LYS A 185 5.27 1.77 -3.05
C LYS A 185 6.08 2.64 -2.08
N TYR A 186 5.77 2.50 -0.79
CA TYR A 186 6.35 3.31 0.28
C TYR A 186 7.90 3.29 0.35
N SER A 187 8.52 2.15 0.00
CA SER A 187 9.98 1.99 0.03
C SER A 187 10.71 2.82 -1.03
N LEU A 188 10.02 3.35 -2.03
CA LEU A 188 10.61 4.27 -3.00
C LEU A 188 11.02 5.61 -2.37
N LEU A 189 10.48 5.97 -1.19
CA LEU A 189 10.99 7.09 -0.41
C LEU A 189 12.46 6.88 -0.01
N GLN A 190 12.84 5.66 0.38
CA GLN A 190 14.21 5.34 0.75
C GLN A 190 15.15 5.42 -0.47
N THR A 191 14.70 4.91 -1.62
CA THR A 191 15.43 5.05 -2.88
C THR A 191 15.62 6.52 -3.24
N PHE A 192 14.57 7.33 -3.13
CA PHE A 192 14.65 8.77 -3.36
C PHE A 192 15.67 9.44 -2.42
N ALA A 193 15.63 9.16 -1.13
CA ALA A 193 16.60 9.68 -0.16
C ALA A 193 18.03 9.28 -0.51
N SER A 194 18.25 8.01 -0.88
CA SER A 194 19.56 7.52 -1.34
C SER A 194 20.05 8.22 -2.59
N VAL A 195 19.16 8.50 -3.55
CA VAL A 195 19.49 9.28 -4.74
C VAL A 195 19.90 10.69 -4.38
N LEU A 196 19.18 11.38 -3.49
CA LEU A 196 19.57 12.73 -3.04
C LEU A 196 20.97 12.75 -2.42
N CYS A 197 21.36 11.70 -1.70
CA CYS A 197 22.71 11.56 -1.14
C CYS A 197 23.83 11.52 -2.21
N LYS A 198 23.51 11.18 -3.46
CA LYS A 198 24.48 11.15 -4.58
C LYS A 198 24.78 12.55 -5.15
N PHE A 199 24.01 13.57 -4.77
CA PHE A 199 24.17 14.96 -5.23
C PHE A 199 24.71 15.82 -4.10
N THR A 200 25.88 16.45 -4.29
CA THR A 200 26.58 17.22 -3.27
C THR A 200 25.71 18.28 -2.60
N ASP A 201 24.89 19.00 -3.37
CA ASP A 201 24.02 20.06 -2.86
C ASP A 201 22.79 19.54 -2.09
N ASN A 202 22.41 18.27 -2.33
CA ASN A 202 21.23 17.65 -1.73
C ASN A 202 21.58 16.63 -0.64
N VAL A 203 22.87 16.39 -0.37
CA VAL A 203 23.33 15.32 0.53
C VAL A 203 22.73 15.44 1.93
N LYS A 204 22.62 16.65 2.47
CA LYS A 204 22.04 16.90 3.79
C LYS A 204 20.56 16.54 3.84
N LEU A 205 19.80 16.87 2.79
CA LEU A 205 18.38 16.52 2.68
C LEU A 205 18.21 15.01 2.55
N GLY A 206 19.02 14.35 1.71
CA GLY A 206 19.03 12.90 1.57
C GLY A 206 19.27 12.19 2.90
N ILE A 207 20.30 12.60 3.66
CA ILE A 207 20.64 12.02 4.97
C ILE A 207 19.49 12.19 5.98
N VAL A 208 18.88 13.38 6.05
CA VAL A 208 17.80 13.65 7.00
C VAL A 208 16.55 12.81 6.67
N ILE A 209 16.18 12.71 5.40
CA ILE A 209 15.03 11.87 4.98
C ILE A 209 15.33 10.40 5.28
N GLN A 210 16.53 9.92 4.96
CA GLN A 210 16.94 8.55 5.22
C GLN A 210 16.92 8.23 6.71
N THR A 211 17.44 9.12 7.56
CA THR A 211 17.43 8.96 9.02
C THR A 211 16.00 8.85 9.56
N ASN A 212 15.09 9.70 9.08
CA ASN A 212 13.67 9.64 9.50
C ASN A 212 12.97 8.37 9.00
N TYR A 213 13.27 7.94 7.77
CA TYR A 213 12.79 6.69 7.22
C TYR A 213 13.24 5.51 8.08
N ASP A 214 14.56 5.36 8.28
CA ASP A 214 15.13 4.26 9.03
C ASP A 214 14.61 4.24 10.46
N LYS A 215 14.49 5.40 11.12
CA LYS A 215 13.89 5.50 12.45
C LYS A 215 12.46 4.99 12.48
N GLN A 216 11.60 5.41 11.55
CA GLN A 216 10.19 4.99 11.58
C GLN A 216 10.02 3.50 11.27
N PHE A 217 10.73 3.00 10.27
CA PHE A 217 10.55 1.62 9.82
C PHE A 217 11.36 0.60 10.63
N SER A 218 12.38 1.02 11.39
CA SER A 218 13.04 0.17 12.38
C SER A 218 12.18 -0.03 13.64
N ILE A 219 11.54 1.03 14.14
CA ILE A 219 10.64 0.95 15.31
C ILE A 219 9.43 0.05 15.02
N THR A 220 8.90 0.13 13.80
CA THR A 220 7.75 -0.69 13.38
C THR A 220 8.08 -2.18 13.35
N ALA A 221 9.32 -2.57 13.04
CA ALA A 221 9.74 -3.98 13.04
C ALA A 221 9.73 -4.58 14.47
N ASP A 222 10.14 -3.80 15.47
CA ASP A 222 10.21 -4.23 16.87
C ASP A 222 8.82 -4.36 17.52
N GLU A 223 7.88 -3.46 17.22
CA GLU A 223 6.48 -3.58 17.67
C GLU A 223 5.79 -4.84 17.11
N PHE A 224 6.03 -5.17 15.84
CA PHE A 224 5.48 -6.37 15.22
C PHE A 224 6.05 -7.67 15.78
N ILE A 225 7.35 -7.69 16.14
CA ILE A 225 7.96 -8.85 16.82
C ILE A 225 7.29 -9.07 18.18
N ASN A 226 7.08 -8.00 18.96
CA ASN A 226 6.45 -8.10 20.27
C ASN A 226 5.00 -8.61 20.19
N ILE A 227 4.19 -8.11 19.26
CA ILE A 227 2.79 -8.56 19.07
C ILE A 227 2.73 -10.05 18.67
N LYS A 228 3.65 -10.50 17.83
CA LYS A 228 3.68 -11.89 17.35
C LYS A 228 4.16 -12.88 18.43
N MET A 229 5.02 -12.44 19.35
CA MET A 229 5.42 -13.23 20.52
C MET A 229 4.27 -13.41 21.52
N GLU A 230 3.44 -12.38 21.74
CA GLU A 230 2.30 -12.48 22.66
C GLU A 230 1.20 -13.43 22.17
N GLN A 231 0.89 -13.43 20.86
CA GLN A 231 -0.13 -14.34 20.31
C GLN A 231 0.29 -15.82 20.35
N ASN A 232 1.60 -16.12 20.22
CA ASN A 232 2.11 -17.49 20.31
C ASN A 232 2.21 -18.02 21.75
N SER A 233 2.14 -17.16 22.78
CA SER A 233 2.22 -17.58 24.18
C SER A 233 0.85 -17.97 24.79
N SER A 234 -0.26 -17.72 24.08
CA SER A 234 -1.61 -17.87 24.65
C SER A 234 -2.36 -19.14 24.19
N THR A 235 -1.72 -20.07 23.48
CA THR A 235 -2.29 -21.37 23.11
C THR A 235 -1.61 -22.49 23.92
N GLY A 236 -2.09 -22.75 25.13
CA GLY A 236 -1.52 -23.84 25.93
C GLY A 236 -2.07 -24.05 27.32
N THR A 237 -3.38 -24.30 27.49
CA THR A 237 -3.86 -25.25 28.51
C THR A 237 -5.24 -25.79 28.14
N ILE A 238 -5.29 -27.00 27.57
CA ILE A 238 -6.47 -27.88 27.64
C ILE A 238 -6.03 -29.09 28.46
N THR A 239 -6.60 -29.25 29.65
CA THR A 239 -6.58 -30.49 30.44
C THR A 239 -8.02 -30.75 30.85
N SER A 240 -8.74 -31.51 30.02
CA SER A 240 -9.10 -32.93 30.22
C SER A 240 -10.24 -33.13 31.23
N SER A 241 -11.46 -33.15 30.70
CA SER A 241 -12.68 -33.62 31.36
C SER A 241 -12.63 -35.14 31.55
N SER A 242 -12.87 -35.60 32.78
CA SER A 242 -13.00 -37.02 33.13
C SER A 242 -14.28 -37.65 32.58
N PRO A 243 -14.32 -38.99 32.35
CA PRO A 243 -15.48 -39.67 31.81
C PRO A 243 -16.47 -40.08 32.90
N HIS A 244 -17.77 -39.83 32.65
CA HIS A 244 -18.88 -40.40 33.41
C HIS A 244 -19.11 -41.87 33.02
N THR A 245 -19.24 -42.74 34.02
CA THR A 245 -19.70 -44.13 33.88
C THR A 245 -21.19 -44.21 34.28
N PRO A 246 -22.06 -44.92 33.53
CA PRO A 246 -23.44 -45.16 33.92
C PRO A 246 -23.60 -46.55 34.56
N THR A 247 -24.41 -46.65 35.63
CA THR A 247 -24.92 -47.94 36.13
C THR A 247 -26.41 -47.82 36.48
N ALA A 248 -27.14 -48.85 36.05
CA ALA A 248 -28.59 -48.95 35.90
C ALA A 248 -29.33 -49.37 37.22
N PRO A 249 -30.68 -49.48 37.21
CA PRO A 249 -31.52 -49.41 38.40
C PRO A 249 -31.87 -50.77 39.03
N THR A 250 -32.36 -50.70 40.27
CA THR A 250 -33.26 -51.68 40.92
C THR A 250 -34.37 -50.92 41.62
#